data_AF-A0A2G2I6V6-F1
#
_entry.id   AF-A0A2G2I6V6-F1
#
_cell.length_a   1.000
_cell.length_b   1.000
_cell.length_c   1.000
_cell.angle_alpha   90.00
_cell.angle_beta   90.00
_cell.angle_gamma   90.00
#
_symmetry.space_group_name_H-M   'P 1'
#
loop_
_entity.id
_entity.type
_entity.pdbx_description
1 polymer ?
#
loop_
_entity_poly.entity_id
_entity_poly.type
_entity_poly.pdbx_seq_one_letter_code
_entity_poly.pdbx_strand_id
1 'polypeptide(L)'
;MSNQDYITRTPAKKKKNNPYKQNTPAPKSTVKAKIIGLIVIVLIAAFAYSLWFLKTSPKTKAPIQAVTTAPAAKESNLPAPPKEKWTYVENLKTKEIEVGQYEVTQKGPYRLQCGSFKTTRRAETLKATIAFVGLEATIKKSIGSNGTWYKVILGPYARKRLAEQDKHKLRNNSVNRCQVLLWK
;
A
#
# COMPACT_ATOMS: atom_id res chain seq x y z
N MET A 1 42.59 6.76 -1.90
CA MET A 1 43.09 6.71 -0.52
C MET A 1 42.91 8.10 0.10
N SER A 2 42.28 8.16 1.29
CA SER A 2 42.21 9.22 2.34
C SER A 2 42.40 10.71 1.95
N ASN A 3 41.61 11.68 2.41
CA ASN A 3 41.37 11.98 3.83
C ASN A 3 40.01 12.64 4.07
N GLN A 4 39.28 12.14 5.07
CA GLN A 4 38.14 12.81 5.67
C GLN A 4 38.66 13.87 6.64
N ASP A 5 38.47 15.13 6.29
CA ASP A 5 38.66 16.27 7.16
C ASP A 5 37.64 16.24 8.30
N TYR A 6 38.06 15.72 9.45
CA TYR A 6 37.25 15.69 10.66
C TYR A 6 37.53 16.95 11.49
N ILE A 7 36.88 18.06 11.13
CA ILE A 7 36.78 19.21 12.02
C ILE A 7 35.64 18.94 13.01
N THR A 8 36.01 18.57 14.23
CA THR A 8 35.14 18.47 15.40
C THR A 8 34.46 19.81 15.67
N ARG A 9 33.20 19.96 15.25
CA ARG A 9 32.31 21.00 15.78
C ARG A 9 31.76 20.53 17.11
N THR A 10 32.11 21.23 18.18
CA THR A 10 31.49 21.03 19.50
C THR A 10 29.97 21.30 19.40
N PRO A 11 29.10 20.41 19.91
CA PRO A 11 27.67 20.62 19.81
C PRO A 11 27.22 21.76 20.75
N ALA A 12 26.49 22.72 20.21
CA ALA A 12 25.85 23.78 20.99
C ALA A 12 24.91 23.16 22.05
N LYS A 13 25.03 23.61 23.31
CA LYS A 13 24.18 23.17 24.42
C LYS A 13 22.71 23.46 24.10
N LYS A 14 21.91 22.41 23.84
CA LYS A 14 20.44 22.51 23.70
C LYS A 14 19.83 23.00 25.01
N LYS A 15 19.35 24.25 25.03
CA LYS A 15 18.38 24.72 26.04
C LYS A 15 17.08 23.91 25.86
N LYS A 16 16.70 23.12 26.86
CA LYS A 16 15.44 22.37 26.93
C LYS A 16 14.28 23.30 27.33
N ASN A 17 13.84 24.18 26.44
CA ASN A 17 12.57 24.88 26.61
C ASN A 17 11.68 24.52 25.41
N ASN A 18 10.86 23.49 25.56
CA ASN A 18 9.86 23.10 24.56
C ASN A 18 8.53 23.82 24.86
N PRO A 19 8.06 24.75 23.99
CA PRO A 19 6.80 25.46 24.18
C PRO A 19 5.55 24.59 23.97
N TYR A 20 5.71 23.31 23.63
CA TYR A 20 4.61 22.38 23.32
C TYR A 20 4.16 21.47 24.48
N LYS A 21 4.52 21.76 25.73
CA LYS A 21 3.91 21.09 26.89
C LYS A 21 2.67 21.87 27.35
N GLN A 22 1.61 21.80 26.56
CA GLN A 22 0.28 22.07 27.09
C GLN A 22 -0.18 20.85 27.88
N ASN A 23 -0.50 21.04 29.16
CA ASN A 23 -1.16 20.04 29.99
C ASN A 23 -2.54 19.74 29.39
N THR A 24 -2.65 18.70 28.56
CA THR A 24 -3.95 18.14 28.21
C THR A 24 -4.52 17.46 29.46
N PRO A 25 -5.72 17.85 29.94
CA PRO A 25 -6.36 17.14 31.04
C PRO A 25 -6.58 15.69 30.61
N ALA A 26 -6.21 14.75 31.49
CA ALA A 26 -6.40 13.32 31.23
C ALA A 26 -7.85 13.04 30.81
N PRO A 27 -8.09 12.28 29.72
CA PRO A 27 -9.43 11.97 29.29
C PRO A 27 -10.13 11.18 30.39
N LYS A 28 -11.12 11.80 31.05
CA LYS A 28 -11.96 11.13 32.04
C LYS A 28 -12.67 9.97 31.34
N SER A 29 -12.38 8.74 31.76
CA SER A 29 -12.94 7.54 31.13
C SER A 29 -14.46 7.57 31.23
N THR A 30 -15.12 7.64 30.08
CA THR A 30 -16.57 7.60 30.01
C THR A 30 -17.04 6.17 30.22
N VAL A 31 -18.22 5.97 30.80
CA VAL A 31 -18.79 4.63 31.09
C VAL A 31 -18.79 3.73 29.84
N LYS A 32 -18.95 4.31 28.65
CA LYS A 32 -18.86 3.62 27.35
C LYS A 32 -17.48 2.98 27.10
N ALA A 33 -16.38 3.64 27.50
CA ALA A 33 -15.03 3.09 27.35
C ALA A 33 -14.77 1.89 28.27
N LYS A 34 -15.39 1.86 29.46
CA LYS A 34 -15.31 0.69 30.37
C LYS A 34 -16.08 -0.52 29.83
N ILE A 35 -17.26 -0.29 29.25
CA ILE A 35 -18.06 -1.36 28.62
C ILE A 35 -17.32 -1.98 27.43
N ILE A 36 -16.72 -1.14 26.57
CA ILE A 36 -15.93 -1.61 25.43
C ILE A 36 -14.73 -2.43 25.90
N GLY A 37 -14.04 -1.99 26.97
CA GLY A 37 -12.93 -2.75 27.56
C GLY A 37 -13.35 -4.14 28.06
N LEU A 38 -14.51 -4.25 28.72
CA LEU A 38 -15.04 -5.52 29.22
C LEU A 38 -15.35 -6.49 28.06
N ILE A 39 -16.01 -5.99 27.00
CA ILE A 39 -16.34 -6.80 25.81
C ILE A 39 -15.08 -7.36 25.14
N VAL A 40 -14.03 -6.56 25.03
CA VAL A 40 -12.76 -7.00 24.41
C VAL A 40 -12.11 -8.12 25.24
N ILE A 41 -12.15 -8.03 26.57
CA ILE A 41 -11.59 -9.07 27.45
C ILE A 41 -12.36 -10.40 27.30
N VAL A 42 -13.69 -10.34 27.21
CA VAL A 42 -14.54 -11.53 27.01
C VAL A 42 -14.26 -12.19 25.66
N LEU A 43 -14.09 -11.41 24.59
CA LEU A 43 -13.76 -11.93 23.26
C LEU A 43 -12.41 -12.64 23.24
N ILE A 44 -11.40 -12.08 23.91
CA ILE A 44 -10.06 -12.70 23.99
C ILE A 44 -10.11 -14.02 24.77
N ALA A 45 -10.86 -14.07 25.87
CA ALA A 45 -11.03 -15.29 26.66
C ALA A 45 -11.76 -16.40 25.87
N ALA A 46 -12.83 -16.05 25.15
CA ALA A 46 -13.56 -16.99 24.30
C ALA A 46 -12.68 -17.54 23.16
N PHE A 47 -11.85 -16.69 22.55
CA PHE A 47 -10.93 -17.09 21.49
C PHE A 47 -9.84 -18.06 22.01
N ALA A 48 -9.26 -17.78 23.18
CA ALA A 48 -8.29 -18.68 23.81
C ALA A 48 -8.91 -20.05 24.15
N TYR A 49 -10.15 -20.07 24.66
CA TYR A 49 -10.87 -21.31 24.94
C TYR A 49 -11.16 -22.13 23.67
N SER A 50 -11.53 -21.46 22.57
CA SER A 50 -11.76 -22.11 21.27
C SER A 50 -10.50 -22.80 20.73
N LEU A 51 -9.33 -22.15 20.83
CA LEU A 51 -8.06 -22.77 20.42
C LEU A 51 -7.67 -23.97 21.29
N TRP A 52 -7.96 -23.89 22.59
CA TRP A 52 -7.75 -25.02 23.49
C TRP A 52 -8.66 -26.21 23.12
N PHE A 53 -9.91 -25.95 22.75
CA PHE A 53 -10.87 -26.97 22.32
C PHE A 53 -10.47 -27.65 20.99
N LEU A 54 -9.92 -26.90 20.02
CA LEU A 54 -9.40 -27.48 18.78
C LEU A 54 -8.21 -28.42 19.04
N LYS A 55 -7.34 -28.09 20.00
CA LYS A 55 -6.21 -28.95 20.38
C LYS A 55 -6.64 -30.28 21.01
N THR A 56 -7.82 -30.31 21.64
CA THR A 56 -8.34 -31.52 22.32
C THR A 56 -9.18 -32.42 21.40
N SER A 57 -9.40 -32.04 20.14
CA SER A 57 -10.20 -32.81 19.19
C SER A 57 -9.41 -34.01 18.61
N PRO A 58 -9.80 -35.27 18.88
CA PRO A 58 -8.96 -36.46 18.64
C PRO A 58 -9.00 -37.01 17.21
N LYS A 59 -9.30 -36.21 16.18
CA LYS A 59 -9.54 -36.72 14.81
C LYS A 59 -8.36 -36.65 13.83
N THR A 60 -7.12 -36.48 14.30
CA THR A 60 -5.95 -36.37 13.39
C THR A 60 -4.88 -37.42 13.65
N LYS A 61 -5.25 -38.69 13.85
CA LYS A 61 -4.33 -39.83 13.75
C LYS A 61 -4.99 -41.04 13.12
N ALA A 62 -4.83 -41.19 11.81
CA ALA A 62 -4.95 -42.47 11.13
C ALA A 62 -3.77 -42.59 10.15
N PRO A 63 -2.85 -43.55 10.35
CA PRO A 63 -1.77 -43.81 9.41
C PRO A 63 -2.31 -44.56 8.18
N ILE A 64 -1.83 -44.16 7.01
CA ILE A 64 -2.11 -44.81 5.73
C ILE A 64 -1.53 -46.24 5.80
N GLN A 65 -2.39 -47.23 5.63
CA GLN A 65 -2.03 -48.64 5.50
C GLN A 65 -1.26 -48.84 4.19
N ALA A 66 -0.03 -49.31 4.28
CA ALA A 66 0.74 -49.82 3.15
C ALA A 66 0.22 -51.23 2.81
N VAL A 67 -0.37 -51.37 1.63
CA VAL A 67 -0.73 -52.67 1.05
C VAL A 67 0.53 -53.34 0.50
N THR A 68 0.85 -54.50 1.10
CA THR A 68 1.74 -55.54 0.59
C THR A 68 1.17 -56.21 -0.65
N THR A 69 1.98 -56.35 -1.70
CA THR A 69 1.92 -57.50 -2.64
C THR A 69 3.25 -57.69 -3.38
N ALA A 70 3.88 -58.83 -3.12
CA ALA A 70 4.66 -59.65 -4.06
C ALA A 70 4.20 -61.11 -3.80
N PRO A 71 4.32 -62.09 -4.72
CA PRO A 71 5.18 -62.16 -5.91
C PRO A 71 4.52 -62.78 -7.18
N ALA A 72 5.09 -62.56 -8.36
CA ALA A 72 5.00 -63.51 -9.47
C ALA A 72 6.11 -63.26 -10.50
N ALA A 73 7.00 -64.24 -10.64
CA ALA A 73 7.97 -64.31 -11.71
C ALA A 73 7.29 -64.34 -13.08
N LYS A 74 7.80 -63.54 -14.01
CA LYS A 74 7.80 -63.78 -15.47
C LYS A 74 8.94 -62.97 -16.08
N GLU A 75 10.11 -63.60 -16.13
CA GLU A 75 11.11 -63.25 -17.14
C GLU A 75 10.53 -63.62 -18.51
N SER A 76 10.10 -62.63 -19.29
CA SER A 76 9.95 -62.73 -20.75
C SER A 76 9.54 -61.36 -21.28
N ASN A 77 10.47 -60.72 -21.99
CA ASN A 77 10.35 -59.44 -22.71
C ASN A 77 10.44 -58.17 -21.84
N LEU A 78 11.67 -57.72 -21.57
CA LEU A 78 11.89 -56.29 -21.32
C LEU A 78 11.49 -55.53 -22.59
N PRO A 79 10.48 -54.64 -22.57
CA PRO A 79 10.35 -53.66 -23.63
C PRO A 79 11.59 -52.76 -23.61
N ALA A 80 12.15 -52.47 -24.79
CA ALA A 80 13.32 -51.61 -24.93
C ALA A 80 13.12 -50.30 -24.15
N PRO A 81 14.17 -49.77 -23.49
CA PRO A 81 14.06 -48.56 -22.69
C PRO A 81 13.43 -47.43 -23.54
N PRO A 82 12.40 -46.74 -23.01
CA PRO A 82 11.70 -45.72 -23.74
C PRO A 82 12.68 -44.62 -24.13
N LYS A 83 12.75 -44.29 -25.43
CA LYS A 83 13.59 -43.20 -25.94
C LYS A 83 13.14 -41.89 -25.29
N GLU A 84 14.06 -41.21 -24.60
CA GLU A 84 13.85 -39.89 -24.04
C GLU A 84 13.53 -38.90 -25.17
N LYS A 85 12.24 -38.60 -25.34
CA LYS A 85 11.81 -37.52 -26.23
C LYS A 85 12.01 -36.20 -25.48
N TRP A 86 12.84 -35.31 -26.04
CA TRP A 86 13.10 -33.97 -25.50
C TRP A 86 11.88 -33.06 -25.74
N THR A 87 10.80 -33.34 -25.02
CA THR A 87 9.50 -32.68 -25.15
C THR A 87 9.55 -31.17 -24.89
N TYR A 88 10.61 -30.67 -24.25
CA TYR A 88 10.80 -29.25 -24.01
C TYR A 88 10.79 -28.44 -25.32
N VAL A 89 11.51 -28.88 -26.35
CA VAL A 89 11.62 -28.14 -27.62
C VAL A 89 10.30 -28.17 -28.40
N GLU A 90 9.60 -29.31 -28.35
CA GLU A 90 8.30 -29.50 -29.00
C GLU A 90 7.21 -28.66 -28.33
N ASN A 91 7.21 -28.59 -27.00
CA ASN A 91 6.26 -27.76 -26.25
C ASN A 91 6.52 -26.26 -26.40
N LEU A 92 7.77 -25.82 -26.63
CA LEU A 92 8.07 -24.42 -26.92
C LEU A 92 7.59 -24.00 -28.33
N LYS A 93 7.62 -24.91 -29.30
CA LYS A 93 7.21 -24.64 -30.69
C LYS A 93 5.69 -24.39 -30.82
N THR A 94 4.90 -25.03 -29.96
CA THR A 94 3.42 -24.96 -30.01
C THR A 94 2.84 -23.93 -29.04
N LYS A 95 3.66 -23.33 -28.16
CA LYS A 95 3.17 -22.38 -27.16
C LYS A 95 3.08 -20.96 -27.75
N GLU A 96 2.09 -20.77 -28.60
CA GLU A 96 1.70 -19.44 -29.06
C GLU A 96 1.01 -18.72 -27.89
N ILE A 97 1.66 -17.68 -27.38
CA ILE A 97 1.14 -16.88 -26.27
C ILE A 97 0.07 -15.97 -26.88
N GLU A 98 -1.21 -16.29 -26.68
CA GLU A 98 -2.30 -15.36 -27.00
C GLU A 98 -2.11 -14.10 -26.15
N VAL A 99 -1.51 -13.08 -26.76
CA VAL A 99 -1.36 -11.76 -26.16
C VAL A 99 -2.76 -11.14 -26.17
N GLY A 100 -3.53 -11.43 -25.12
CA GLY A 100 -4.88 -10.88 -24.96
C GLY A 100 -4.85 -9.37 -25.19
N GLN A 101 -5.56 -8.91 -26.21
CA GLN A 101 -5.67 -7.49 -26.50
C GLN A 101 -6.44 -6.84 -25.34
N TYR A 102 -5.74 -6.02 -24.56
CA TYR A 102 -6.35 -5.24 -23.50
C TYR A 102 -6.73 -3.86 -24.07
N GLU A 103 -8.03 -3.57 -24.12
CA GLU A 103 -8.48 -2.23 -24.47
C GLU A 103 -8.25 -1.28 -23.28
N VAL A 104 -7.35 -0.31 -23.46
CA VAL A 104 -7.12 0.74 -22.45
C VAL A 104 -8.21 1.81 -22.58
N THR A 105 -9.35 1.62 -21.94
CA THR A 105 -10.41 2.65 -21.89
C THR A 105 -9.92 3.92 -21.19
N GLN A 106 -9.80 5.03 -21.93
CA GLN A 106 -9.43 6.32 -21.39
C GLN A 106 -10.69 7.05 -20.88
N LYS A 107 -10.82 7.21 -19.56
CA LYS A 107 -12.01 7.81 -18.92
C LYS A 107 -12.09 9.35 -19.05
N GLY A 108 -11.21 9.97 -19.83
CA GLY A 108 -11.15 11.42 -20.06
C GLY A 108 -10.03 12.13 -19.28
N PRO A 109 -9.95 13.47 -19.38
CA PRO A 109 -8.89 14.23 -18.73
C PRO A 109 -9.00 14.17 -17.21
N TYR A 110 -7.85 14.26 -16.55
CA TYR A 110 -7.70 14.21 -15.10
C TYR A 110 -7.16 15.54 -14.57
N ARG A 111 -7.44 15.81 -13.29
CA ARG A 111 -6.80 16.88 -12.52
C ARG A 111 -6.14 16.33 -11.28
N LEU A 112 -5.11 17.02 -10.82
CA LEU A 112 -4.48 16.73 -9.54
C LEU A 112 -4.84 17.82 -8.54
N GLN A 113 -5.66 17.53 -7.53
CA GLN A 113 -6.01 18.48 -6.48
C GLN A 113 -5.11 18.26 -5.27
N CYS A 114 -4.28 19.24 -4.93
CA CYS A 114 -3.28 19.14 -3.85
C CYS A 114 -3.72 19.78 -2.53
N GLY A 115 -4.82 20.54 -2.54
CA GLY A 115 -5.41 21.08 -1.32
C GLY A 115 -6.61 21.98 -1.57
N SER A 116 -7.34 22.27 -0.49
CA SER A 116 -8.44 23.23 -0.46
C SER A 116 -8.35 24.06 0.82
N PHE A 117 -8.26 25.37 0.69
CA PHE A 117 -8.07 26.29 1.81
C PHE A 117 -9.21 27.29 1.92
N LYS A 118 -9.49 27.77 3.13
CA LYS A 118 -10.42 28.88 3.35
C LYS A 118 -9.82 30.24 3.01
N THR A 119 -8.49 30.37 3.06
CA THR A 119 -7.77 31.62 2.80
C THR A 119 -6.95 31.51 1.52
N THR A 120 -6.89 32.61 0.75
CA THR A 120 -6.08 32.74 -0.47
C THR A 120 -4.60 32.58 -0.19
N ARG A 121 -4.07 33.27 0.83
CA ARG A 121 -2.66 33.22 1.24
C ARG A 121 -2.12 31.80 1.42
N ARG A 122 -2.90 30.89 2.03
CA ARG A 122 -2.48 29.49 2.19
C ARG A 122 -2.47 28.73 0.86
N ALA A 123 -3.44 29.01 -0.02
CA ALA A 123 -3.48 28.44 -1.36
C ALA A 123 -2.30 28.92 -2.22
N GLU A 124 -1.96 30.21 -2.14
CA GLU A 124 -0.81 30.81 -2.82
C GLU A 124 0.52 30.24 -2.31
N THR A 125 0.64 30.04 -1.00
CA THR A 125 1.83 29.41 -0.42
C THR A 125 2.04 28.02 -1.02
N LEU A 126 0.98 27.20 -1.06
CA LEU A 126 1.05 25.85 -1.65
C LEU A 126 1.35 25.92 -3.15
N LYS A 127 0.74 26.85 -3.89
CA LYS A 127 1.01 27.08 -5.31
C LYS A 127 2.48 27.42 -5.54
N ALA A 128 3.07 28.28 -4.73
CA ALA A 128 4.49 28.63 -4.80
C ALA A 128 5.38 27.42 -4.49
N THR A 129 5.05 26.62 -3.47
CA THR A 129 5.78 25.38 -3.18
C THR A 129 5.76 24.41 -4.37
N ILE A 130 4.61 24.27 -5.03
CA ILE A 130 4.46 23.43 -6.22
C ILE A 130 5.27 24.00 -7.41
N ALA A 131 5.28 25.33 -7.58
CA ALA A 131 6.07 26.00 -8.60
C ALA A 131 7.58 25.77 -8.41
N PHE A 132 8.08 25.73 -7.17
CA PHE A 132 9.49 25.41 -6.88
C PHE A 132 9.86 23.96 -7.23
N VAL A 133 8.89 23.04 -7.28
CA VAL A 133 9.10 21.67 -7.80
C VAL A 133 9.15 21.64 -9.34
N GLY A 134 8.87 22.78 -9.99
CA GLY A 134 8.78 22.91 -11.44
C GLY A 134 7.48 22.37 -12.01
N LEU A 135 6.38 22.52 -11.25
CA LEU A 135 5.03 22.17 -11.69
C LEU A 135 4.11 23.39 -11.53
N GLU A 136 3.16 23.57 -12.44
CA GLU A 136 2.23 24.70 -12.39
C GLU A 136 0.91 24.30 -11.74
N ALA A 137 0.47 25.10 -10.76
CA ALA A 137 -0.80 24.93 -10.10
C ALA A 137 -1.68 26.18 -10.23
N THR A 138 -2.98 25.95 -10.39
CA THR A 138 -4.01 26.97 -10.49
C THR A 138 -4.90 26.94 -9.25
N ILE A 139 -5.32 28.12 -8.79
CA ILE A 139 -6.24 28.27 -7.66
C ILE A 139 -7.64 28.50 -8.23
N LYS A 140 -8.57 27.59 -7.97
CA LYS A 140 -9.99 27.75 -8.31
C LYS A 140 -10.80 28.11 -7.07
N LYS A 141 -11.58 29.19 -7.16
CA LYS A 141 -12.55 29.58 -6.13
C LYS A 141 -13.80 28.73 -6.30
N SER A 142 -14.26 28.10 -5.22
CA SER A 142 -15.44 27.25 -5.17
C SER A 142 -16.31 27.74 -4.01
N ILE A 143 -17.51 28.22 -4.31
CA ILE A 143 -18.47 28.66 -3.31
C ILE A 143 -19.37 27.47 -3.00
N GLY A 144 -19.52 27.13 -1.72
CA GLY A 144 -20.44 26.10 -1.25
C GLY A 144 -21.22 26.57 -0.03
N SER A 145 -22.07 25.69 0.52
CA SER A 145 -22.86 25.97 1.72
C SER A 145 -22.01 26.39 2.92
N ASN A 146 -20.81 25.81 3.05
CA ASN A 146 -19.86 26.09 4.13
C ASN A 146 -18.85 27.21 3.80
N GLY A 147 -19.20 28.11 2.88
CA GLY A 147 -18.42 29.28 2.50
C GLY A 147 -17.52 29.09 1.28
N THR A 148 -16.60 30.03 1.07
CA THR A 148 -15.67 30.04 -0.06
C THR A 148 -14.44 29.17 0.22
N TRP A 149 -14.12 28.29 -0.72
CA TRP A 149 -12.90 27.47 -0.71
C TRP A 149 -12.02 27.79 -1.92
N TYR A 150 -10.71 27.79 -1.70
CA TYR A 150 -9.67 27.97 -2.70
C TYR A 150 -8.98 26.63 -2.94
N LYS A 151 -9.29 25.99 -4.06
CA LYS A 151 -8.76 24.68 -4.45
C LYS A 151 -7.51 24.86 -5.30
N VAL A 152 -6.40 24.24 -4.88
CA VAL A 152 -5.14 24.25 -5.64
C VAL A 152 -5.09 22.99 -6.51
N ILE A 153 -5.06 23.18 -7.82
CA ILE A 153 -5.28 22.13 -8.82
C ILE A 153 -4.21 22.24 -9.92
N LEU A 154 -3.68 21.10 -10.37
CA LEU A 154 -2.80 20.97 -11.54
C LEU A 154 -3.53 20.23 -12.68
N GLY A 155 -3.09 20.46 -13.91
CA GLY A 155 -3.67 19.86 -15.13
C GLY A 155 -4.50 20.85 -15.94
N PRO A 156 -5.09 20.42 -17.06
CA PRO A 156 -5.58 19.06 -17.34
C PRO A 156 -4.53 18.05 -17.79
N TYR A 157 -4.67 16.81 -17.33
CA TYR A 157 -3.84 15.66 -17.73
C TYR A 157 -4.62 14.74 -18.66
N ALA A 158 -4.06 14.40 -19.83
CA ALA A 158 -4.73 13.50 -20.78
C ALA A 158 -4.93 12.08 -20.25
N ARG A 159 -3.97 11.56 -19.46
CA ARG A 159 -3.97 10.20 -18.91
C ARG A 159 -3.74 10.22 -17.41
N LYS A 160 -4.37 9.27 -16.69
CA LYS A 160 -4.17 9.10 -15.23
C LYS A 160 -2.70 8.95 -14.84
N ARG A 161 -1.92 8.25 -15.68
CA ARG A 161 -0.48 8.01 -15.45
C ARG A 161 0.33 9.30 -15.29
N LEU A 162 0.04 10.34 -16.09
CA LEU A 162 0.74 11.63 -15.99
C LEU A 162 0.40 12.32 -14.66
N ALA A 163 -0.85 12.30 -14.25
CA ALA A 163 -1.28 12.87 -12.97
C ALA A 163 -0.66 12.13 -11.76
N GLU A 164 -0.53 10.79 -11.83
CA GLU A 164 0.14 10.01 -10.78
C GLU A 164 1.66 10.26 -10.76
N GLN A 165 2.30 10.43 -11.92
CA GLN A 165 3.72 10.78 -12.01
C GLN A 165 4.03 12.11 -11.29
N ASP A 166 3.26 13.16 -11.59
CA ASP A 166 3.42 14.46 -10.92
C ASP A 166 3.09 14.39 -9.43
N LYS A 167 2.07 13.62 -9.06
CA LYS A 167 1.76 13.34 -7.65
C LYS A 167 2.94 12.69 -6.91
N HIS A 168 3.63 11.75 -7.55
CA HIS A 168 4.84 11.15 -6.97
C HIS A 168 5.97 12.18 -6.83
N LYS A 169 6.17 13.05 -7.83
CA LYS A 169 7.15 14.15 -7.77
C LYS A 169 6.84 15.10 -6.61
N LEU A 170 5.57 15.46 -6.41
CA LEU A 170 5.11 16.29 -5.32
C LEU A 170 5.28 15.63 -3.94
N ARG A 171 4.97 14.34 -3.84
CA ARG A 171 5.16 13.56 -2.60
C ARG A 171 6.64 13.53 -2.18
N ASN A 172 7.55 13.38 -3.15
CA ASN A 172 8.99 13.40 -2.88
C ASN A 172 9.48 14.78 -2.39
N ASN A 173 8.74 15.85 -2.69
CA ASN A 173 9.01 17.22 -2.27
C ASN A 173 8.09 17.68 -1.13
N SER A 174 7.65 16.76 -0.25
CA SER A 174 6.84 17.01 0.94
C SER A 174 5.37 17.46 0.71
N VAL A 175 4.87 17.42 -0.53
CA VAL A 175 3.48 17.72 -0.85
C VAL A 175 2.69 16.41 -0.98
N ASN A 176 2.23 15.90 0.17
CA ASN A 176 1.70 14.53 0.27
C ASN A 176 0.18 14.39 0.03
N ARG A 177 -0.58 15.48 0.09
CA ARG A 177 -2.06 15.46 0.12
C ARG A 177 -2.72 15.62 -1.25
N CYS A 178 -2.05 15.22 -2.32
CA CYS A 178 -2.59 15.32 -3.67
C CYS A 178 -3.45 14.12 -4.08
N GLN A 179 -4.61 14.42 -4.67
CA GLN A 179 -5.56 13.42 -5.16
C GLN A 179 -5.83 13.61 -6.65
N VAL A 180 -5.76 12.51 -7.40
CA VAL A 180 -6.12 12.47 -8.82
C VAL A 180 -7.65 12.35 -8.92
N LEU A 181 -8.27 13.28 -9.64
CA LEU A 181 -9.70 13.35 -9.88
C LEU A 181 -9.96 13.46 -11.38
N LEU A 182 -11.16 13.09 -11.82
CA LEU A 182 -11.61 13.41 -13.18
C LEU A 182 -11.76 14.93 -13.35
N TRP A 183 -11.50 15.41 -14.55
CA TRP A 183 -11.71 16.80 -14.96
C TRP A 183 -13.21 17.04 -15.16
N LYS A 184 -13.94 17.16 -14.04
CA LYS A 184 -15.33 17.60 -13.98
C LYS A 184 -15.44 18.93 -13.26
#